data_AF-A0A9E1V9B6-F1
#
_entry.id   AF-A0A9E1V9B6-F1
#
_cell.length_a   1.000
_cell.length_b   1.000
_cell.length_c   1.000
_cell.angle_alpha   90.00
_cell.angle_beta   90.00
_cell.angle_gamma   90.00
#
_symmetry.space_group_name_H-M   'P 1'
#
loop_
_entity.id
_entity.type
_entity.pdbx_description
1 polymer ?
#
loop_
_entity_poly.entity_id
_entity_poly.type
_entity_poly.pdbx_seq_one_letter_code
_entity_poly.pdbx_strand_id
1 'polypeptide(L)'
;VVVIIREWYDMMLSDRVHERNGEVGKASDKHNAELRDYGVGAQILLELGVKNMILLSNAPKKIIGIDGYGLNVVDHQTIPGLKD
;
A
#
# COMPACT_ATOMS: atom_id res chain seq x y z
N VAL A 1 -11.27 12.58 5.51
CA VAL A 1 -11.53 11.12 5.53
C VAL A 1 -10.19 10.43 5.71
N VAL A 2 -10.07 9.53 6.69
CA VAL A 2 -8.85 8.75 6.90
C VAL A 2 -9.17 7.30 6.57
N VAL A 3 -8.51 6.74 5.56
CA VAL A 3 -8.63 5.33 5.18
C VAL A 3 -7.33 4.63 5.59
N ILE A 4 -7.43 3.69 6.52
CA ILE A 4 -6.31 2.90 7.01
C ILE A 4 -6.37 1.54 6.31
N ILE A 5 -5.39 1.28 5.45
CA ILE A 5 -5.20 -0.02 4.82
C ILE A 5 -4.29 -0.82 5.75
N ARG A 6 -4.84 -1.85 6.40
CA ARG A 6 -4.08 -2.71 7.31
C ARG A 6 -3.45 -3.83 6.49
N GLU A 7 -2.12 -3.87 6.40
CA GLU A 7 -1.42 -5.04 5.86
C GLU A 7 -1.74 -6.26 6.73
N TRP A 8 -2.37 -7.31 6.16
CA TRP A 8 -2.63 -8.59 6.82
C TRP A 8 -1.61 -9.66 6.40
N TYR A 9 -0.34 -9.29 6.21
CA TYR A 9 0.70 -10.26 5.85
C TYR A 9 1.68 -10.49 6.99
N ASP A 10 1.35 -11.44 7.85
CA ASP A 10 2.33 -12.08 8.73
C ASP A 10 2.96 -13.28 7.97
N MET A 11 4.00 -13.01 7.19
CA MET A 11 4.73 -14.05 6.42
C MET A 11 6.24 -14.03 6.67
N MET A 12 6.70 -13.43 7.76
CA MET A 12 8.13 -13.33 8.09
C MET A 12 8.83 -14.69 8.25
N LEU A 13 8.08 -15.75 8.56
CA LEU A 13 8.59 -17.13 8.53
C LEU A 13 8.65 -17.75 7.13
N SER A 14 7.68 -17.41 6.27
CA SER A 14 7.59 -17.96 4.92
C SER A 14 8.74 -17.44 4.06
N ASP A 15 9.01 -16.12 4.09
CA ASP A 15 10.08 -15.51 3.31
C ASP A 15 11.46 -16.11 3.66
N ARG A 16 11.72 -16.37 4.95
CA ARG A 16 12.96 -17.02 5.42
C ARG A 16 13.11 -18.47 4.96
N VAL A 17 12.02 -19.19 4.74
CA VAL A 17 12.03 -20.57 4.22
C VAL A 17 12.24 -20.57 2.70
N HIS A 18 11.67 -19.61 1.98
CA HIS A 18 11.80 -19.50 0.52
C HIS A 18 13.19 -18.97 0.11
N GLU A 19 13.79 -18.05 0.90
CA GLU A 19 15.18 -17.60 0.72
C GLU A 19 16.20 -18.75 0.90
N ARG A 20 15.96 -19.65 1.87
CA ARG A 20 16.80 -20.84 2.10
C ARG A 20 16.76 -21.84 0.95
N ASN A 21 15.64 -21.92 0.23
CA ASN A 21 15.43 -22.87 -0.86
C ASN A 21 15.82 -22.30 -2.24
N GLY A 22 16.28 -21.04 -2.32
CA GLY A 22 16.72 -20.42 -3.57
C GLY A 22 15.58 -20.10 -4.55
N GLU A 23 14.34 -20.03 -4.07
CA GLU A 23 13.15 -19.81 -4.90
C GLU A 23 12.97 -18.31 -5.21
N VAL A 24 13.60 -17.86 -6.30
CA VAL A 24 13.40 -16.51 -6.88
C VAL A 24 12.03 -16.46 -7.58
N GLY A 25 10.96 -16.29 -6.80
CA GLY A 25 9.58 -16.31 -7.35
C GLY A 25 8.54 -15.45 -6.64
N LYS A 26 8.80 -14.92 -5.42
CA LYS A 26 7.76 -14.27 -4.60
C LYS A 26 7.68 -12.75 -4.65
N ALA A 27 8.63 -12.07 -5.31
CA ALA A 27 8.57 -10.62 -5.45
C ALA A 27 7.33 -10.15 -6.25
N SER A 28 6.89 -10.94 -7.24
CA SER A 28 5.68 -10.66 -8.02
C SER A 28 4.40 -10.81 -7.19
N ASP A 29 4.34 -11.83 -6.32
CA ASP A 29 3.16 -12.07 -5.46
C ASP A 29 3.02 -10.99 -4.39
N LYS A 30 4.14 -10.54 -3.82
CA LYS A 30 4.16 -9.41 -2.88
C LYS A 30 3.70 -8.12 -3.54
N HIS A 31 4.21 -7.81 -4.74
CA HIS A 31 3.79 -6.62 -5.49
C HIS A 31 2.29 -6.66 -5.84
N ASN A 32 1.79 -7.82 -6.26
CA ASN A 32 0.37 -8.00 -6.56
C ASN A 32 -0.51 -7.87 -5.31
N ALA A 33 -0.06 -8.38 -4.16
CA ALA A 33 -0.76 -8.22 -2.89
C ALA A 33 -0.88 -6.74 -2.50
N GLU A 34 0.23 -5.98 -2.58
CA GLU A 34 0.22 -4.55 -2.27
C GLU A 34 -0.74 -3.78 -3.19
N LEU A 35 -0.71 -4.04 -4.51
CA LEU A 35 -1.62 -3.41 -5.47
C LEU A 35 -3.10 -3.74 -5.18
N ARG A 36 -3.39 -4.98 -4.77
CA ARG A 36 -4.75 -5.41 -4.42
C ARG A 36 -5.27 -4.66 -3.19
N ASP A 37 -4.44 -4.50 -2.17
CA ASP A 37 -4.82 -3.81 -0.93
C ASP A 37 -5.06 -2.31 -1.17
N TYR A 38 -4.24 -1.66 -2.02
CA TYR A 38 -4.48 -0.28 -2.44
C TYR A 38 -5.75 -0.12 -3.29
N GLY A 39 -6.07 -1.09 -4.13
CA GLY A 39 -7.29 -1.06 -4.97
C GLY A 39 -8.57 -0.98 -4.14
N VAL A 40 -8.65 -1.72 -3.04
CA VAL A 40 -9.81 -1.66 -2.12
C VAL A 40 -9.90 -0.30 -1.45
N GLY A 41 -8.78 0.23 -0.94
CA GLY A 41 -8.73 1.57 -0.35
C GLY A 41 -9.14 2.67 -1.34
N ALA A 42 -8.72 2.54 -2.60
CA ALA A 42 -9.07 3.47 -3.67
C ALA A 42 -10.57 3.45 -4.00
N GLN A 43 -11.19 2.28 -4.05
CA GLN A 43 -12.64 2.15 -4.27
C GLN A 43 -13.46 2.80 -3.14
N ILE A 44 -13.05 2.59 -1.88
CA ILE A 44 -13.69 3.23 -0.72
C ILE A 44 -13.62 4.75 -0.85
N LEU A 45 -12.44 5.29 -1.17
CA LEU A 45 -12.25 6.74 -1.33
C LEU A 45 -13.11 7.30 -2.49
N LEU A 46 -13.21 6.57 -3.59
CA LEU A 46 -14.03 6.94 -4.74
C LEU A 46 -15.53 6.96 -4.39
N GLU A 47 -16.04 5.94 -3.69
CA GLU A 47 -17.43 5.89 -3.23
C GLU A 47 -17.76 7.02 -2.24
N LEU A 48 -16.79 7.46 -1.45
CA LEU A 48 -16.90 8.64 -0.59
C LEU A 48 -16.77 9.97 -1.34
N GLY A 49 -16.61 9.94 -2.67
CA GLY A 49 -16.51 11.12 -3.53
C GLY A 49 -15.16 11.83 -3.47
N VAL A 50 -14.13 11.21 -2.91
CA VAL A 50 -12.78 11.78 -2.86
C VAL A 50 -12.16 11.74 -4.26
N LYS A 51 -11.52 12.84 -4.65
CA LYS A 51 -10.77 12.97 -5.91
C LYS A 51 -9.35 13.47 -5.71
N ASN A 52 -9.17 14.42 -4.79
CA ASN A 52 -7.86 14.97 -4.44
C ASN A 52 -7.57 14.67 -2.96
N MET A 53 -6.37 14.21 -2.66
CA MET A 53 -5.99 13.86 -1.28
C MET A 53 -4.52 14.12 -0.98
N ILE A 54 -4.22 14.31 0.30
CA ILE A 54 -2.85 14.34 0.83
C ILE A 54 -2.54 12.94 1.32
N LEU A 55 -1.46 12.33 0.81
CA LEU A 55 -1.01 11.03 1.29
C LEU A 55 -0.19 11.21 2.57
N LEU A 56 -0.61 10.55 3.65
CA LEU A 56 0.18 10.45 4.88
C LEU A 56 0.96 9.14 4.93
N SER A 57 2.29 9.19 4.91
CA SER A 57 3.16 8.00 5.02
C SER A 57 4.51 8.33 5.65
N ASN A 58 5.03 7.41 6.48
CA ASN A 58 6.41 7.47 7.01
C ASN A 58 7.36 6.52 6.28
N ALA A 59 6.83 5.66 5.39
CA ALA A 59 7.65 4.81 4.54
C ALA A 59 7.69 5.38 3.12
N PRO A 60 8.86 5.38 2.46
CA PRO A 60 8.96 5.73 1.04
C PRO A 60 8.37 4.59 0.19
N LYS A 61 7.04 4.52 0.10
CA LYS A 61 6.33 3.62 -0.81
C LYS A 61 5.72 4.44 -1.95
N LYS A 62 6.05 4.08 -3.19
CA LYS A 62 5.41 4.64 -4.38
C LYS A 62 4.04 3.98 -4.51
N ILE A 63 2.97 4.75 -4.36
CA ILE A 63 1.62 4.26 -4.66
C ILE A 63 1.46 4.24 -6.17
N ILE A 64 1.17 3.08 -6.74
CA ILE A 64 1.01 2.87 -8.18
C ILE A 64 -0.46 2.48 -8.43
N GLY A 65 -1.06 3.03 -9.48
CA GLY A 65 -2.36 2.59 -9.99
C GLY A 65 -3.60 3.22 -9.34
N ILE A 66 -3.43 4.15 -8.38
CA ILE A 66 -4.56 4.91 -7.79
C ILE A 66 -5.14 5.97 -8.73
N ASP A 67 -4.34 6.44 -9.68
CA ASP A 67 -4.74 7.33 -10.76
C ASP A 67 -5.79 6.68 -11.66
N GLY A 68 -5.69 5.36 -11.88
CA GLY A 68 -6.68 4.56 -12.60
C GLY A 68 -8.06 4.51 -11.92
N TYR A 69 -8.15 4.84 -10.63
CA TYR A 69 -9.40 4.96 -9.88
C TYR A 69 -9.95 6.39 -9.84
N GLY A 70 -9.30 7.35 -10.51
CA GLY A 70 -9.70 8.76 -10.49
C GLY A 70 -9.28 9.51 -9.21
N LEU A 71 -8.32 8.97 -8.46
CA LEU A 71 -7.73 9.61 -7.29
C LEU A 71 -6.42 10.31 -7.65
N ASN A 72 -6.27 11.53 -7.15
CA ASN A 72 -5.11 12.38 -7.35
C ASN A 72 -4.46 12.72 -6.00
N VAL A 73 -3.17 12.40 -5.86
CA VAL A 73 -2.40 12.78 -4.68
C VAL A 73 -1.80 14.16 -4.94
N VAL A 74 -2.27 15.16 -4.20
CA VAL A 74 -1.85 16.56 -4.37
C VAL A 74 -0.67 16.94 -3.48
N ASP A 75 -0.41 16.17 -2.44
CA ASP A 75 0.70 16.37 -1.51
C ASP A 75 1.05 15.08 -0.75
N HIS A 76 2.27 15.01 -0.23
CA HIS A 76 2.77 13.93 0.61
C HIS A 76 3.26 14.48 1.94
N GLN A 77 2.74 13.97 3.05
CA GLN A 77 3.17 14.37 4.38
C GLN A 77 3.48 13.15 5.26
N THR A 78 4.30 13.35 6.28
CA THR A 78 4.56 12.32 7.28
C THR A 78 3.44 12.27 8.30
N ILE A 79 3.20 11.09 8.87
CA ILE A 79 2.26 10.88 9.96
C ILE A 79 2.89 11.49 11.24
N PRO A 80 2.29 12.55 11.81
CA PRO A 80 2.83 13.17 13.01
C PRO A 80 2.78 12.23 14.22
N GLY A 81 3.79 12.28 15.08
CA GLY A 81 3.82 11.53 16.34
C GLY A 81 4.31 10.08 16.23
N LEU A 82 4.56 9.58 15.02
CA LEU A 82 5.20 8.29 14.79
C LEU A 82 6.66 8.55 14.37
N LYS A 83 7.56 8.70 15.36
CA LYS A 83 9.02 8.69 15.16
C LYS A 83 9.52 7.25 15.38
N ASP A 84 10.56 6.85 14.65
CA ASP A 84 11.24 5.56 14.81
C ASP A 84 11.63 5.27 16.27
#